data_AF-A0A9Q0WGR0-F1
#
_entry.id   AF-A0A9Q0WGR0-F1
#
_cell.length_a   1.000
_cell.length_b   1.000
_cell.length_c   1.000
_cell.angle_alpha   90.00
_cell.angle_beta   90.00
_cell.angle_gamma   90.00
#
_symmetry.space_group_name_H-M   'P 1'
#
loop_
_entity.id
_entity.type
_entity.pdbx_description
1 polymer ?
#
loop_
_entity_poly.entity_id
_entity_poly.type
_entity_poly.pdbx_seq_one_letter_code
_entity_poly.pdbx_strand_id
1 'polypeptide(L)'
;MSGSASWGIGSTPPAWAMARRARVVGVHMDFLVRVLEGNISLGCHPATWKAYVSCVVGLVVSFAPAWIQVVKLETLRKLASGLRGWHESELALSLLERGGVAAMGSVAELLNVIS
;
A
#
# COMPACT_ATOMS: atom_id res chain seq x y z
N MET A 1 -15.79 25.33 -7.34
CA MET A 1 -14.82 24.54 -8.14
C MET A 1 -15.18 23.07 -7.99
N SER A 2 -16.10 22.57 -8.82
CA SER A 2 -16.46 21.15 -8.82
C SER A 2 -16.24 20.60 -10.22
N GLY A 3 -15.03 20.10 -10.46
CA GLY A 3 -14.70 19.29 -11.62
C GLY A 3 -14.93 17.82 -11.28
N SER A 4 -16.19 17.41 -11.15
CA SER A 4 -16.52 15.99 -11.20
C SER A 4 -16.43 15.58 -12.66
N ALA A 5 -15.27 15.06 -13.06
CA ALA A 5 -15.10 14.45 -14.36
C ALA A 5 -15.86 13.11 -14.32
N SER A 6 -17.12 13.12 -14.75
CA SER A 6 -17.98 11.94 -14.89
C SER A 6 -17.52 11.06 -16.05
N TRP A 7 -16.28 10.56 -16.01
CA TRP A 7 -15.83 9.53 -16.94
C TRP A 7 -16.12 8.17 -16.32
N GLY A 8 -17.28 7.62 -16.70
CA GLY A 8 -17.50 6.18 -16.70
C GLY A 8 -17.59 5.53 -15.33
N ILE A 9 -18.65 5.84 -14.57
CA ILE A 9 -19.09 4.96 -13.50
C ILE A 9 -19.66 3.69 -14.18
N GLY A 10 -18.78 2.73 -14.51
CA GLY A 10 -19.18 1.44 -15.10
C GLY A 10 -18.40 0.92 -16.30
N SER A 11 -17.46 1.68 -16.89
CA SER A 11 -16.58 1.12 -17.92
C SER A 11 -15.31 0.54 -17.29
N THR A 12 -15.08 -0.76 -17.47
CA THR A 12 -13.80 -1.37 -17.13
C THR A 12 -12.70 -0.66 -17.91
N PRO A 13 -11.64 -0.14 -17.25
CA PRO A 13 -10.55 0.51 -17.96
C PRO A 13 -9.94 -0.47 -18.98
N PRO A 14 -9.49 0.03 -20.14
CA PRO A 14 -8.82 -0.83 -21.10
C PRO A 14 -7.57 -1.47 -20.46
N ALA A 15 -7.20 -2.67 -20.92
CA ALA A 15 -6.12 -3.46 -20.33
C ALA A 15 -4.80 -2.68 -20.18
N TRP A 16 -4.46 -1.84 -21.16
CA TRP A 16 -3.26 -0.99 -21.11
C TRP A 16 -3.28 0.02 -19.95
N ALA A 17 -4.46 0.56 -19.62
CA ALA A 17 -4.62 1.52 -18.53
C ALA A 17 -4.49 0.83 -17.17
N MET A 18 -5.06 -0.38 -17.04
CA MET A 18 -4.87 -1.22 -15.86
C MET A 18 -3.41 -1.63 -15.67
N ALA A 19 -2.72 -2.04 -16.73
CA ALA A 19 -1.30 -2.42 -16.69
C ALA A 19 -0.42 -1.23 -16.30
N ARG A 20 -0.69 -0.03 -16.84
CA ARG A 20 0.01 1.20 -16.46
C ARG A 20 -0.21 1.52 -14.99
N ARG A 21 -1.46 1.43 -14.50
CA ARG A 21 -1.79 1.64 -13.09
C ARG A 21 -1.05 0.65 -12.19
N ALA A 22 -1.07 -0.64 -12.51
CA ALA A 22 -0.37 -1.67 -11.75
C ALA A 22 1.14 -1.36 -11.66
N ARG A 23 1.75 -0.97 -12.78
CA ARG A 23 3.16 -0.56 -12.81
C ARG A 23 3.42 0.65 -11.91
N VAL A 24 2.61 1.71 -12.03
CA VAL A 24 2.81 2.94 -11.24
C VAL A 24 2.65 2.68 -9.75
N VAL A 25 1.59 1.96 -9.36
CA VAL A 25 1.33 1.62 -7.95
C VAL A 25 2.44 0.73 -7.41
N GLY A 26 2.83 -0.32 -8.14
CA GLY A 26 3.91 -1.20 -7.73
C GLY A 26 5.24 -0.47 -7.52
N VAL A 27 5.63 0.39 -8.48
CA VAL A 27 6.86 1.20 -8.36
C VAL A 27 6.78 2.15 -7.17
N HIS A 28 5.63 2.77 -6.93
CA HIS A 28 5.47 3.68 -5.81
C HIS A 28 5.59 2.95 -4.47
N MET A 29 4.92 1.79 -4.32
CA MET A 29 4.99 0.97 -3.12
C MET A 29 6.41 0.41 -2.88
N ASP A 30 7.11 -0.01 -3.94
CA ASP A 30 8.52 -0.43 -3.86
C ASP A 30 9.42 0.74 -3.39
N PHE A 31 9.15 1.96 -3.85
CA PHE A 31 9.85 3.15 -3.36
C PHE A 31 9.59 3.38 -1.87
N LEU A 32 8.34 3.28 -1.40
CA LEU A 32 8.01 3.42 0.03
C LEU A 32 8.81 2.42 0.88
N VAL A 33 8.88 1.15 0.44
CA VAL A 33 9.67 0.10 1.11
C VAL A 33 11.14 0.48 1.20
N ARG A 34 11.75 0.93 0.09
CA ARG A 34 13.18 1.27 0.07
C ARG A 34 13.50 2.41 1.02
N VAL A 35 12.62 3.39 1.18
CA VAL A 35 12.84 4.45 2.17
C VAL A 35 12.66 3.90 3.60
N LEU A 36 11.66 3.04 3.84
CA LEU A 36 11.47 2.37 5.15
C LEU A 36 12.68 1.55 5.58
N GLU A 37 13.31 0.84 4.64
CA GLU A 37 14.52 0.06 4.87
C GLU A 37 15.78 0.94 5.03
N GLY A 38 15.67 2.26 4.87
CA GLY A 38 16.81 3.19 4.94
C GLY A 38 17.69 3.19 3.68
N ASN A 39 17.27 2.51 2.61
CA ASN A 39 17.99 2.46 1.33
C ASN A 39 17.96 3.80 0.56
N ILE A 40 17.07 4.71 0.95
CA ILE A 40 16.91 6.05 0.36
C ILE A 40 16.79 7.06 1.49
N SER A 41 17.65 8.08 1.48
CA SER A 41 17.53 9.24 2.36
C SER A 41 16.71 10.34 1.67
N LEU A 42 15.66 10.84 2.33
CA LEU A 42 14.76 11.87 1.79
C LEU A 42 15.08 13.29 2.26
N GLY A 43 16.07 13.46 3.16
CA GLY A 43 16.45 14.76 3.71
C GLY A 43 15.40 15.44 4.60
N CYS A 44 14.24 14.84 4.80
CA CYS A 44 13.18 15.33 5.67
C CYS A 44 13.19 14.66 7.05
N HIS A 45 12.49 15.26 8.01
CA HIS A 45 12.36 14.70 9.34
C HIS A 45 11.66 13.32 9.29
N PRO A 46 12.10 12.31 10.05
CA PRO A 46 11.51 10.96 10.02
C PRO A 46 9.99 10.94 10.25
N ALA A 47 9.50 11.86 11.10
CA ALA A 47 8.06 12.01 11.36
C ALA A 47 7.25 12.42 10.11
N THR A 48 7.82 13.27 9.23
CA THR A 48 7.19 13.68 7.98
C THR A 48 7.04 12.49 7.04
N TRP A 49 8.10 11.69 6.93
CA TRP A 49 8.08 10.47 6.12
C TRP A 49 7.07 9.45 6.66
N LYS A 50 7.06 9.23 7.99
CA LYS A 50 6.07 8.37 8.64
C LYS A 50 4.64 8.80 8.32
N ALA A 51 4.33 10.08 8.48
CA ALA A 51 2.99 10.61 8.18
C ALA A 51 2.62 10.43 6.70
N TYR A 52 3.56 10.66 5.78
CA TYR A 52 3.32 10.46 4.35
C TYR A 52 2.98 9.00 4.03
N VAL A 53 3.78 8.04 4.51
CA VAL A 53 3.55 6.61 4.26
C VAL A 53 2.23 6.14 4.88
N SER A 54 1.98 6.44 6.16
CA SER A 54 0.73 6.06 6.83
C SER A 54 -0.49 6.62 6.06
N CYS A 55 -0.43 7.88 5.62
CA CYS A 55 -1.49 8.52 4.86
C CYS A 55 -1.69 7.88 3.48
N VAL A 56 -0.63 7.71 2.69
CA VAL A 56 -0.72 7.11 1.35
C VAL A 56 -1.25 5.68 1.42
N VAL A 57 -0.72 4.85 2.32
CA VAL A 57 -1.20 3.47 2.47
C VAL A 57 -2.65 3.46 2.97
N GLY A 58 -2.99 4.31 3.94
CA GLY A 58 -4.38 4.47 4.43
C GLY A 58 -5.37 4.85 3.33
N LEU A 59 -4.98 5.77 2.45
CA LEU A 59 -5.79 6.17 1.30
C LEU A 59 -5.99 5.02 0.31
N VAL A 60 -4.94 4.26 -0.01
CA VAL A 60 -5.04 3.13 -0.93
C VAL A 60 -5.89 2.01 -0.34
N VAL A 61 -5.71 1.68 0.94
CA VAL A 61 -6.51 0.70 1.69
C VAL A 61 -8.00 1.08 1.71
N SER A 62 -8.32 2.36 1.89
CA SER A 62 -9.70 2.83 2.04
C SER A 62 -10.41 3.05 0.71
N PHE A 63 -9.72 3.64 -0.28
CA PHE A 63 -10.35 4.16 -1.50
C PHE A 63 -9.94 3.43 -2.78
N ALA A 64 -8.87 2.64 -2.75
CA ALA A 64 -8.38 1.91 -3.91
C ALA A 64 -7.91 0.47 -3.57
N PRO A 65 -8.71 -0.33 -2.83
CA PRO A 65 -8.27 -1.63 -2.34
C PRO A 65 -7.87 -2.61 -3.45
N ALA A 66 -8.52 -2.53 -4.62
CA ALA A 66 -8.17 -3.35 -5.79
C ALA A 66 -6.73 -3.10 -6.30
N TRP A 67 -6.13 -1.95 -6.00
CA TRP A 67 -4.76 -1.64 -6.42
C TRP A 67 -3.72 -2.38 -5.58
N ILE A 68 -4.10 -2.87 -4.39
CA ILE A 68 -3.20 -3.62 -3.51
C ILE A 68 -2.93 -5.00 -4.09
N GLN A 69 -3.94 -5.62 -4.74
CA GLN A 69 -3.82 -6.95 -5.34
C GLN A 69 -2.81 -7.03 -6.50
N VAL A 70 -2.47 -5.89 -7.11
CA VAL A 70 -1.46 -5.83 -8.20
C VAL A 70 -0.05 -5.48 -7.69
N VAL A 71 0.12 -5.31 -6.38
CA VAL A 71 1.43 -5.10 -5.74
C VAL A 71 2.04 -6.45 -5.39
N LYS A 72 3.37 -6.56 -5.49
CA LYS A 72 4.09 -7.80 -5.13
C LYS A 72 3.89 -8.12 -3.64
N LEU A 73 3.70 -9.40 -3.33
CA LEU A 73 3.53 -9.86 -1.94
C LEU A 73 4.70 -9.45 -1.03
N GLU A 74 5.94 -9.53 -1.52
CA GLU A 74 7.12 -9.13 -0.75
C GLU A 74 7.05 -7.65 -0.34
N THR A 75 6.65 -6.77 -1.27
CA THR A 75 6.46 -5.34 -1.02
C THR A 75 5.39 -5.10 0.05
N LEU A 76 4.26 -5.80 -0.05
CA LEU A 76 3.18 -5.72 0.95
C LEU A 76 3.64 -6.17 2.33
N ARG A 77 4.40 -7.27 2.43
CA ARG A 77 4.98 -7.78 3.68
C ARG A 77 5.93 -6.78 4.32
N LYS A 78 6.84 -6.20 3.53
CA LYS A 78 7.79 -5.20 4.01
C LYS A 78 7.12 -3.91 4.48
N LEU A 79 6.11 -3.44 3.75
CA LEU A 79 5.28 -2.30 4.17
C LEU A 79 4.55 -2.59 5.48
N ALA A 80 3.88 -3.73 5.58
CA ALA A 80 3.16 -4.12 6.78
C ALA A 80 4.09 -4.24 8.00
N SER A 81 5.30 -4.80 7.82
CA SER A 81 6.32 -4.85 8.87
C SER A 81 6.77 -3.45 9.31
N GLY A 82 7.00 -2.53 8.37
CA GLY A 82 7.37 -1.14 8.69
C GLY A 82 6.27 -0.40 9.45
N LEU A 83 5.03 -0.51 8.98
CA LEU A 83 3.85 0.05 9.65
C LEU A 83 3.68 -0.49 11.07
N ARG A 84 3.84 -1.81 11.26
CA ARG A 84 3.82 -2.42 12.58
C ARG A 84 4.92 -1.87 13.49
N GLY A 85 6.14 -1.72 12.98
CA GLY A 85 7.26 -1.10 13.71
C GLY A 85 7.00 0.37 14.10
N TRP A 86 6.02 1.00 13.47
CA TRP A 86 5.55 2.34 13.77
C TRP A 86 4.28 2.39 14.63
N HIS A 87 3.81 1.24 15.14
CA HIS A 87 2.57 1.06 15.89
C HIS A 87 1.29 1.32 15.06
N GLU A 88 1.35 1.15 13.74
CA GLU A 88 0.22 1.26 12.80
C GLU A 88 -0.35 -0.13 12.45
N SER A 89 -0.57 -0.98 13.46
CA SER A 89 -0.87 -2.41 13.27
C SER A 89 -2.20 -2.66 12.52
N GLU A 90 -3.23 -1.85 12.78
CA GLU A 90 -4.52 -1.94 12.08
C GLU A 90 -4.38 -1.67 10.58
N LEU A 91 -3.56 -0.68 10.24
CA LEU A 91 -3.27 -0.35 8.85
C LEU A 91 -2.43 -1.44 8.18
N ALA A 92 -1.47 -2.02 8.91
CA ALA A 92 -0.67 -3.14 8.44
C ALA A 92 -1.53 -4.40 8.13
N LEU A 93 -2.45 -4.75 9.03
CA LEU A 93 -3.40 -5.85 8.82
C LEU A 93 -4.32 -5.56 7.62
N SER A 94 -4.91 -4.37 7.60
CA SER A 94 -5.80 -3.93 6.52
C SER A 94 -5.12 -3.98 5.14
N LEU A 95 -3.82 -3.65 5.06
CA LEU A 95 -3.03 -3.75 3.84
C LEU A 95 -2.87 -5.20 3.38
N LEU A 96 -2.52 -6.12 4.29
CA LEU A 96 -2.30 -7.53 3.97
C LEU A 96 -3.60 -8.23 3.58
N GLU A 97 -4.71 -7.98 4.29
CA GLU A 97 -6.02 -8.54 3.95
C GLU A 97 -6.47 -8.18 2.53
N ARG A 98 -6.19 -6.94 2.10
CA ARG A 98 -6.51 -6.45 0.76
C ARG A 98 -5.52 -6.93 -0.32
N GLY A 99 -4.40 -7.53 0.08
CA GLY A 99 -3.43 -8.18 -0.81
C GLY A 99 -3.91 -9.47 -1.47
N GLY A 100 -5.06 -9.99 -1.05
CA GLY A 100 -5.66 -11.21 -1.59
C GLY A 100 -5.11 -12.50 -0.98
N VAL A 101 -5.49 -13.64 -1.54
CA VAL A 101 -5.25 -14.97 -0.94
C VAL A 101 -3.75 -15.24 -0.67
N ALA A 102 -2.87 -14.79 -1.58
CA ALA A 102 -1.42 -14.96 -1.42
C ALA A 102 -0.86 -14.23 -0.19
N ALA A 103 -1.54 -13.17 0.29
CA ALA A 103 -1.13 -12.40 1.46
C ALA A 103 -1.69 -12.94 2.79
N MET A 104 -2.73 -13.78 2.76
CA MET A 104 -3.40 -14.30 3.97
C MET A 104 -2.46 -15.05 4.92
N GLY A 105 -1.46 -15.78 4.41
CA GLY A 105 -0.43 -16.41 5.26
C GLY A 105 0.33 -15.39 6.10
N SER A 106 0.58 -14.20 5.55
CA SER A 106 1.24 -13.10 6.27
C SER A 106 0.34 -12.46 7.32
N VAL A 107 -0.98 -12.45 7.11
CA VAL A 107 -1.96 -11.99 8.10
C VAL A 107 -1.90 -12.89 9.33
N ALA A 108 -1.93 -14.21 9.12
CA ALA A 108 -1.82 -15.19 10.21
C ALA A 108 -0.49 -15.05 10.98
N GLU A 109 0.63 -14.88 10.27
CA GLU A 109 1.93 -14.61 10.90
C GLU A 109 1.91 -13.32 11.74
N LEU A 110 1.32 -12.24 11.23
CA LEU A 110 1.25 -10.96 11.95
C LEU A 110 0.42 -11.05 13.24
N LEU A 111 -0.70 -11.78 13.19
CA LEU A 111 -1.58 -12.00 14.34
C LEU A 111 -0.98 -12.94 15.38
N ASN A 112 -0.25 -13.97 14.96
CA ASN A 112 0.36 -14.94 15.87
C ASN A 112 1.49 -14.34 16.73
N VAL A 113 1.98 -13.14 16.42
CA VAL A 113 2.94 -12.38 17.26
C VAL A 113 2.22 -11.41 18.22
N ILE A 114 0.89 -11.35 18.20
CA ILE A 114 0.06 -10.53 19.11
C ILE A 114 -0.50 -11.37 20.27
N SER A 115 -0.54 -12.70 20.13
CA SER A 115 -0.86 -13.66 21.20
C SER A 115 0.36 -14.00 22.04
#